data_AF-A0A9E5C9Q0-F1
#
_entry.id   AF-A0A9E5C9Q0-F1
#
_cell.length_a   1.000
_cell.length_b   1.000
_cell.length_c   1.000
_cell.angle_alpha   90.00
_cell.angle_beta   90.00
_cell.angle_gamma   90.00
#
_symmetry.space_group_name_H-M   'P 1'
#
loop_
_entity.id
_entity.type
_entity.pdbx_description
1 polymer ?
#
loop_
_entity_poly.entity_id
_entity_poly.type
_entity_poly.pdbx_seq_one_letter_code
_entity_poly.pdbx_strand_id
1 'polypeptide(L)'
;DANGFHDRGNVYSRHGNYERAVQDYNRAIEMDGDFAEAYYDRGCSYHEVGLNEQAIADLTRAIELNPEAARYYARRSLAYVFTDHIDLAEADEEMCDTLRERGFE
;
A
#
# COMPACT_ATOMS: atom_id res chain seq x y z
N ASP A 1 9.18 17.22 7.06
CA ASP A 1 9.91 15.94 7.14
C ASP A 1 9.07 14.89 6.40
N ALA A 2 9.51 13.64 6.36
CA ALA A 2 8.77 12.58 5.66
C ALA A 2 7.33 12.45 6.17
N ASN A 3 7.14 12.45 7.50
CA ASN A 3 5.82 12.40 8.15
C ASN A 3 4.90 13.54 7.72
N GLY A 4 5.38 14.79 7.69
CA GLY A 4 4.54 15.92 7.28
C GLY A 4 4.04 15.83 5.83
N PHE A 5 4.83 15.25 4.91
CA PHE A 5 4.35 14.97 3.55
C PHE A 5 3.35 13.82 3.54
N HIS A 6 3.63 12.72 4.25
CA HIS A 6 2.73 11.57 4.38
C HIS A 6 1.37 11.96 4.96
N ASP A 7 1.34 12.73 6.06
CA ASP A 7 0.11 13.22 6.68
C ASP A 7 -0.72 14.08 5.72
N ARG A 8 -0.08 14.95 4.93
CA ARG A 8 -0.78 15.75 3.93
C ARG A 8 -1.29 14.90 2.78
N GLY A 9 -0.53 13.91 2.34
CA GLY A 9 -0.96 12.90 1.38
C GLY A 9 -2.23 12.19 1.86
N ASN A 10 -2.28 11.79 3.14
CA ASN A 10 -3.45 11.19 3.76
C ASN A 10 -4.66 12.10 3.74
N VAL A 11 -4.48 13.41 3.97
CA VAL A 11 -5.58 14.38 3.83
C VAL A 11 -6.08 14.42 2.38
N TYR A 12 -5.19 14.45 1.38
CA TYR A 12 -5.61 14.45 -0.03
C TYR A 12 -6.34 13.15 -0.42
N SER A 13 -5.81 11.99 -0.04
CA SER A 13 -6.42 10.68 -0.31
C SER A 13 -7.82 10.57 0.28
N ARG A 14 -8.02 11.01 1.54
CA ARG A 14 -9.34 11.05 2.19
C ARG A 14 -10.37 11.95 1.48
N HIS A 15 -9.91 12.91 0.69
CA HIS A 15 -10.77 13.78 -0.13
C HIS A 15 -10.88 13.31 -1.60
N GLY A 16 -10.36 12.11 -1.92
CA GLY A 16 -10.36 11.56 -3.28
C GLY A 16 -9.38 12.23 -4.24
N ASN A 17 -8.46 13.08 -3.74
CA ASN A 17 -7.45 13.74 -4.56
C ASN A 17 -6.20 12.85 -4.68
N TYR A 18 -6.36 11.67 -5.28
CA TYR A 18 -5.35 10.63 -5.26
C TYR A 18 -4.05 11.02 -5.98
N GLU A 19 -4.09 11.79 -7.07
CA GLU A 19 -2.86 12.22 -7.75
C GLU A 19 -2.02 13.16 -6.88
N ARG A 20 -2.66 14.03 -6.09
CA ARG A 20 -1.96 14.88 -5.11
C ARG A 20 -1.44 14.08 -3.94
N ALA A 21 -2.20 13.09 -3.48
CA ALA A 21 -1.75 12.16 -2.44
C ALA A 21 -0.48 11.44 -2.88
N VAL A 22 -0.45 10.88 -4.09
CA VAL A 22 0.73 10.23 -4.68
C VAL A 22 1.95 11.15 -4.71
N GLN A 23 1.79 12.43 -5.10
CA GLN A 23 2.91 13.38 -5.10
C GLN A 23 3.49 13.60 -3.70
N ASP A 24 2.63 13.69 -2.69
CA ASP A 24 3.06 13.86 -1.31
C ASP A 24 3.70 12.58 -0.75
N TYR A 25 3.15 11.40 -1.02
CA TYR A 25 3.79 10.14 -0.65
C TYR A 25 5.14 9.93 -1.34
N ASN A 26 5.27 10.30 -2.61
CA ASN A 26 6.55 10.31 -3.32
C ASN A 26 7.57 11.14 -2.53
N ARG A 27 7.17 12.33 -2.08
CA ARG A 27 8.08 13.20 -1.35
C ARG A 27 8.43 12.65 0.03
N ALA A 28 7.49 11.98 0.71
CA ALA A 28 7.77 11.29 1.95
C ALA A 28 8.82 10.18 1.75
N ILE A 29 8.67 9.37 0.70
CA ILE A 29 9.56 8.26 0.35
C ILE A 29 10.96 8.76 -0.08
N GLU A 30 11.04 9.87 -0.82
CA GLU A 30 12.33 10.49 -1.17
C GLU A 30 13.11 10.96 0.07
N MET A 31 12.41 11.30 1.15
CA MET A 31 13.01 11.72 2.42
C MET A 31 13.34 10.54 3.33
N ASP A 32 12.51 9.49 3.29
CA ASP A 32 12.68 8.25 4.04
C ASP A 32 12.30 7.04 3.18
N GLY A 33 13.32 6.38 2.61
CA GLY A 33 13.15 5.24 1.70
C GLY A 33 12.69 3.94 2.39
N ASP A 34 12.65 3.92 3.73
CA ASP A 34 12.18 2.78 4.51
C ASP A 34 10.81 3.05 5.14
N PHE A 35 10.11 4.11 4.69
CA PHE A 35 8.80 4.49 5.21
C PHE A 35 7.67 3.60 4.65
N ALA A 36 7.48 2.43 5.27
CA ALA A 36 6.51 1.41 4.83
C ALA A 36 5.09 1.95 4.60
N GLU A 37 4.58 2.79 5.52
CA GLU A 37 3.24 3.38 5.40
C GLU A 37 3.09 4.30 4.19
N ALA A 38 4.13 5.05 3.83
CA ALA A 38 4.07 5.91 2.66
C ALA A 38 4.00 5.10 1.36
N TYR A 39 4.68 3.94 1.29
CA TYR A 39 4.50 3.00 0.18
C TYR A 39 3.10 2.41 0.17
N TYR A 40 2.60 1.94 1.32
CA TYR A 40 1.25 1.39 1.43
C TYR A 40 0.16 2.37 0.97
N ASP A 41 0.19 3.61 1.45
CA ASP A 41 -0.83 4.60 1.12
C ASP A 41 -0.72 5.11 -0.32
N ARG A 42 0.51 5.16 -0.88
CA ARG A 42 0.73 5.43 -2.30
C ARG A 42 0.18 4.29 -3.17
N GLY A 43 0.43 3.05 -2.78
CA GLY A 43 -0.11 1.87 -3.45
C GLY A 43 -1.64 1.84 -3.43
N CYS A 44 -2.27 2.16 -2.29
CA CYS A 44 -3.72 2.33 -2.20
C CYS A 44 -4.21 3.44 -3.14
N SER A 45 -3.52 4.59 -3.18
CA SER A 45 -3.91 5.69 -4.07
C SER A 45 -3.77 5.34 -5.55
N TYR A 46 -2.76 4.53 -5.93
CA TYR A 46 -2.63 4.00 -7.28
C TYR A 46 -3.77 3.05 -7.64
N HIS A 47 -4.16 2.17 -6.72
CA HIS A 47 -5.30 1.28 -6.91
C HIS A 47 -6.60 2.06 -7.18
N GLU A 48 -6.87 3.11 -6.41
CA GLU A 48 -8.06 3.97 -6.56
C GLU A 48 -8.15 4.65 -7.94
N VAL A 49 -7.01 4.90 -8.60
CA VAL A 49 -6.98 5.45 -9.96
C VAL A 49 -6.79 4.38 -11.05
N GLY A 50 -6.90 3.10 -10.70
CA GLY A 50 -6.80 1.97 -11.63
C GLY A 50 -5.38 1.58 -12.05
N LEU A 51 -4.36 2.14 -11.40
CA LEU A 51 -2.94 1.86 -11.66
C LEU A 51 -2.46 0.65 -10.83
N ASN A 52 -3.09 -0.50 -11.05
CA ASN A 52 -2.93 -1.69 -10.20
C ASN A 52 -1.52 -2.27 -10.21
N GLU A 53 -0.79 -2.22 -11.33
CA GLU A 53 0.60 -2.66 -11.40
C GLU A 53 1.51 -1.82 -10.49
N GLN A 54 1.33 -0.49 -10.49
CA GLN A 54 2.06 0.39 -9.57
C GLN A 54 1.64 0.14 -8.11
N ALA A 55 0.35 -0.13 -7.87
CA ALA A 55 -0.12 -0.51 -6.54
C ALA A 55 0.57 -1.77 -6.01
N ILE A 56 0.66 -2.82 -6.84
CA ILE A 56 1.35 -4.07 -6.50
C ILE A 56 2.82 -3.82 -6.14
N ALA A 57 3.53 -3.02 -6.94
CA ALA A 57 4.93 -2.71 -6.69
C ALA A 57 5.13 -2.00 -5.35
N ASP A 58 4.31 -0.99 -5.05
CA ASP A 58 4.39 -0.25 -3.79
C ASP A 58 3.99 -1.09 -2.57
N LEU A 59 2.92 -1.87 -2.69
CA LEU A 59 2.49 -2.76 -1.62
C LEU A 59 3.50 -3.88 -1.35
N THR A 60 4.17 -4.35 -2.40
CA THR A 60 5.30 -5.30 -2.24
C THR A 60 6.44 -4.65 -1.46
N ARG A 61 6.80 -3.40 -1.78
CA ARG A 61 7.82 -2.68 -1.02
C ARG A 61 7.40 -2.45 0.43
N ALA A 62 6.14 -2.13 0.69
CA ALA A 62 5.62 -2.00 2.05
C ALA A 62 5.74 -3.32 2.84
N ILE A 63 5.41 -4.46 2.20
CA ILE A 63 5.55 -5.82 2.79
C ILE A 63 7.02 -6.15 3.08
N GLU A 64 7.95 -5.82 2.18
CA GLU A 64 9.39 -6.03 2.43
C GLU A 64 9.89 -5.28 3.68
N LEU A 65 9.35 -4.07 3.91
CA LEU A 65 9.72 -3.22 5.04
C LEU A 65 9.01 -3.62 6.35
N ASN A 66 7.76 -4.07 6.26
CA ASN A 66 6.98 -4.56 7.40
C ASN A 66 6.13 -5.79 6.98
N PRO A 67 6.70 -7.00 7.07
CA PRO A 67 6.04 -8.23 6.64
C PRO A 67 4.96 -8.74 7.61
N GLU A 68 4.80 -8.11 8.78
CA GLU A 68 3.79 -8.50 9.76
C GLU A 68 2.50 -7.67 9.64
N ALA A 69 2.45 -6.66 8.75
CA ALA A 69 1.25 -5.86 8.52
C ALA A 69 0.24 -6.60 7.63
N ALA A 70 -0.74 -7.27 8.25
CA ALA A 70 -1.74 -8.08 7.54
C ALA A 70 -2.50 -7.26 6.48
N ARG A 71 -2.81 -6.00 6.80
CA ARG A 71 -3.45 -5.06 5.86
C ARG A 71 -2.69 -4.84 4.54
N TYR A 72 -1.37 -4.99 4.50
CA TYR A 72 -0.60 -4.81 3.26
C TYR A 72 -0.88 -5.94 2.27
N TYR A 73 -0.90 -7.18 2.76
CA TYR A 73 -1.28 -8.36 1.97
C TYR A 73 -2.72 -8.25 1.48
N ALA A 74 -3.65 -7.86 2.35
CA ALA A 74 -5.05 -7.65 1.95
C ALA A 74 -5.20 -6.64 0.79
N ARG A 75 -4.44 -5.55 0.81
CA ARG A 75 -4.47 -4.56 -0.29
C ARG A 75 -3.82 -5.07 -1.56
N ARG A 76 -2.72 -5.83 -1.46
CA ARG A 76 -2.03 -6.35 -2.63
C ARG A 76 -2.83 -7.48 -3.29
N SER A 77 -3.50 -8.31 -2.50
CA SER A 77 -4.48 -9.30 -2.98
C SER A 77 -5.56 -8.65 -3.86
N LEU A 78 -6.14 -7.53 -3.41
CA LEU A 78 -7.09 -6.78 -4.24
C LEU A 78 -6.46 -6.34 -5.55
N ALA A 79 -5.28 -5.73 -5.54
CA ALA A 79 -4.61 -5.30 -6.77
C ALA A 79 -4.28 -6.47 -7.72
N TYR A 80 -3.96 -7.64 -7.20
CA TYR A 80 -3.78 -8.88 -7.98
C TYR A 80 -5.08 -9.34 -8.64
N VAL A 81 -6.22 -9.29 -7.95
CA VAL A 81 -7.53 -9.61 -8.56
C VAL A 81 -7.81 -8.72 -9.77
N PHE A 82 -7.53 -7.42 -9.67
CA PHE A 82 -7.75 -6.48 -10.79
C PHE A 82 -6.77 -6.65 -11.96
N THR A 83 -5.68 -7.39 -11.76
CA THR A 83 -4.70 -7.73 -12.80
C THR A 83 -4.77 -9.20 -13.24
N ASP A 84 -5.81 -9.92 -12.81
CA ASP A 84 -6.06 -11.33 -13.13
C ASP A 84 -4.99 -12.32 -12.60
N HIS A 85 -4.24 -11.91 -11.58
CA HIS A 85 -3.25 -12.75 -10.89
C HIS A 85 -3.87 -13.49 -9.71
N ILE A 86 -4.90 -14.31 -9.98
CA ILE A 86 -5.75 -14.91 -8.93
C ILE A 86 -4.94 -15.77 -7.95
N ASP A 87 -4.00 -16.59 -8.43
CA ASP A 87 -3.16 -17.43 -7.56
C ASP A 87 -2.36 -16.60 -6.54
N LEU A 88 -1.89 -15.41 -6.93
CA LEU A 88 -1.16 -14.51 -6.04
C LEU A 88 -2.11 -13.80 -5.06
N ALA A 89 -3.34 -13.52 -5.48
CA ALA A 89 -4.37 -12.93 -4.63
C ALA A 89 -4.77 -13.89 -3.49
N GLU A 90 -4.96 -15.17 -3.80
CA GLU A 90 -5.29 -16.22 -2.81
C GLU A 90 -4.15 -16.41 -1.80
N ALA A 91 -2.89 -16.41 -2.27
CA ALA A 91 -1.73 -16.51 -1.40
C ALA A 91 -1.61 -15.32 -0.42
N ASP A 92 -1.87 -14.10 -0.90
CA ASP A 92 -1.87 -12.90 -0.05
C ASP A 92 -3.04 -12.91 0.95
N GLU A 93 -4.21 -13.44 0.57
CA GLU A 93 -5.35 -13.59 1.47
C GLU A 93 -5.06 -14.60 2.59
N GLU A 94 -4.49 -15.76 2.26
CA GLU A 94 -4.05 -16.77 3.25
C GLU A 94 -3.01 -16.19 4.23
N MET A 95 -2.04 -15.43 3.72
CA MET A 95 -1.02 -14.80 4.55
C MET A 95 -1.64 -13.72 5.47
N CYS A 96 -2.56 -12.91 4.95
CA CYS A 96 -3.29 -11.91 5.72
C CYS A 96 -4.04 -12.55 6.90
N ASP A 97 -4.77 -13.65 6.65
CA ASP A 97 -5.53 -14.33 7.69
C ASP A 97 -4.62 -15.01 8.71
N THR A 98 -3.53 -15.64 8.26
CA THR A 98 -2.50 -16.22 9.14
C THR A 98 -1.91 -15.17 10.10
N LEU A 99 -1.63 -13.95 9.60
CA LEU A 99 -1.12 -12.86 10.42
C LEU A 99 -2.14 -12.38 11.46
N ARG A 100 -3.41 -12.26 11.06
CA ARG A 100 -4.51 -11.89 11.97
C ARG A 100 -4.74 -12.92 13.06
N GLU A 101 -4.69 -14.22 12.72
CA GLU A 101 -4.77 -15.30 13.70
C GLU A 101 -3.63 -15.25 14.73
N ARG A 102 -2.46 -14.77 14.30
CA ARG A 102 -1.29 -14.54 15.16
C ARG A 102 -1.35 -13.22 15.93
N GLY A 103 -2.39 -12.41 15.74
CA GLY A 103 -2.63 -11.15 16.46
C GLY A 103 -1.97 -9.92 15.84
N PHE A 104 -1.53 -9.99 14.57
CA PHE A 104 -1.03 -8.84 13.83
C PHE A 104 -2.16 -8.18 13.02
N GLU A 105 -2.17 -6.85 12.98
CA GLU A 105 -3.12 -6.03 12.22
C GLU A 105 -2.56 -5.54 10.86
#